data_AF-A0A850R6X9-F1
#
_entry.id   AF-A0A850R6X9-F1
#
_cell.length_a   1.000
_cell.length_b   1.000
_cell.length_c   1.000
_cell.angle_alpha   90.00
_cell.angle_beta   90.00
_cell.angle_gamma   90.00
#
_symmetry.space_group_name_H-M   'P 1'
#
loop_
_entity.id
_entity.type
_entity.pdbx_description
1 polymer ?
#
loop_
_entity_poly.entity_id
_entity_poly.type
_entity_poly.pdbx_seq_one_letter_code
_entity_poly.pdbx_strand_id
1 'polypeptide(L)'
;MSPWYIELSDDDLEFIRNFVALSGSLKKVAELYGISYPTVRIRLDGIIRKLNAVEEREKDPFLVKVMRLATDGAITLSIAREIIEIYEEEEVVKSKAEMTTNSEGDKSKDE
;
A
#
# COMPACT_ATOMS: atom_id res chain seq x y z
N MET A 1 -16.38 -4.66 3.41
CA MET A 1 -15.30 -3.88 2.79
C MET A 1 -14.52 -3.25 3.90
N SER A 2 -13.25 -3.58 4.03
CA SER A 2 -12.38 -2.84 4.94
C SER A 2 -12.28 -1.40 4.41
N PRO A 3 -12.22 -0.38 5.26
CA PRO A 3 -12.13 0.98 4.77
C PRO A 3 -10.72 1.24 4.23
N TRP A 4 -10.56 1.16 2.90
CA TRP A 4 -9.29 1.34 2.17
C TRP A 4 -8.53 2.63 2.53
N TYR A 5 -9.26 3.63 3.02
CA TYR A 5 -8.70 4.92 3.42
C TYR A 5 -7.93 4.87 4.75
N ILE A 6 -8.05 3.81 5.56
CA ILE A 6 -7.30 3.67 6.82
C ILE A 6 -5.79 3.53 6.57
N GLU A 7 -5.41 3.00 5.41
CA GLU A 7 -4.01 2.79 5.02
C GLU A 7 -3.36 4.04 4.38
N LEU A 8 -4.13 5.12 4.24
CA LEU A 8 -3.67 6.39 3.70
C LEU A 8 -3.43 7.39 4.83
N SER A 9 -2.36 8.17 4.74
CA SER A 9 -2.12 9.27 5.67
C SER A 9 -3.07 10.44 5.40
N ASP A 10 -3.22 11.34 6.36
CA ASP A 10 -4.00 12.57 6.17
C ASP A 10 -3.54 13.38 4.95
N ASP A 11 -2.22 13.42 4.71
CA ASP A 11 -1.61 14.05 3.54
C ASP A 11 -1.99 13.37 2.22
N ASP A 12 -2.15 12.04 2.22
CA ASP A 12 -2.60 11.29 1.04
C ASP A 12 -4.09 11.59 0.78
N LEU A 13 -4.91 11.65 1.83
CA LEU A 13 -6.33 11.97 1.74
C LEU A 13 -6.55 13.40 1.25
N GLU A 14 -5.78 14.37 1.75
CA GLU A 14 -5.85 15.76 1.28
C GLU A 14 -5.42 15.87 -0.19
N PHE A 15 -4.36 15.15 -0.58
CA PHE A 15 -3.94 15.07 -1.97
C PHE A 15 -5.04 14.54 -2.88
N ILE A 16 -5.68 13.42 -2.50
CA ILE A 16 -6.78 12.82 -3.28
C ILE A 16 -7.94 13.81 -3.38
N ARG A 17 -8.31 14.46 -2.27
CA ARG A 17 -9.38 15.47 -2.26
C ARG A 17 -9.11 16.59 -3.25
N ASN A 18 -7.91 17.16 -3.22
CA ASN A 18 -7.51 18.25 -4.12
C ASN A 18 -7.40 17.77 -5.58
N PHE A 19 -6.86 16.57 -5.81
CA PHE A 19 -6.77 15.96 -7.12
C PHE A 19 -8.16 15.79 -7.76
N VAL A 20 -9.13 15.26 -7.01
CA VAL A 20 -10.52 15.10 -7.47
C VAL A 20 -11.19 16.46 -7.69
N ALA A 21 -11.02 17.42 -6.77
CA ALA A 21 -11.55 18.78 -6.93
C ALA A 21 -11.01 19.49 -8.18
N LEU A 22 -9.78 19.15 -8.61
CA LEU A 22 -9.15 19.65 -9.83
C LEU A 22 -9.36 18.73 -11.05
N SER A 23 -10.38 17.86 -11.00
CA SER A 23 -10.78 16.94 -12.08
C SER A 23 -9.67 15.96 -12.50
N GLY A 24 -8.81 15.58 -11.56
CA GLY A 24 -7.68 14.69 -11.81
C GLY A 24 -6.53 15.32 -12.60
N SER A 25 -6.48 16.65 -12.71
CA SER A 25 -5.41 17.33 -13.45
C SER A 25 -4.14 17.43 -12.63
N LEU A 26 -3.18 16.54 -12.90
CA LEU A 26 -1.84 16.58 -12.31
C LEU A 26 -1.14 17.93 -12.51
N LYS A 27 -1.40 18.62 -13.62
CA LYS A 27 -0.85 19.95 -13.89
C LYS A 27 -1.41 21.01 -12.94
N LYS A 28 -2.74 21.06 -12.76
CA LYS A 28 -3.37 21.99 -11.81
C LYS A 28 -2.97 21.70 -10.37
N VAL A 29 -2.78 20.42 -10.03
CA VAL A 29 -2.29 20.02 -8.70
C VAL A 29 -0.84 20.49 -8.51
N ALA A 30 0.02 20.35 -9.51
CA ALA A 30 1.38 20.89 -9.46
C ALA A 30 1.41 22.40 -9.22
N GLU A 31 0.53 23.14 -9.90
CA GLU A 31 0.35 24.58 -9.67
C GLU A 31 -0.14 24.88 -8.24
N LEU A 32 -1.13 24.14 -7.73
CA LEU A 32 -1.67 24.30 -6.37
C LEU A 32 -0.60 24.08 -5.28
N TYR A 33 0.19 23.02 -5.42
CA TYR A 33 1.21 22.66 -4.43
C TYR A 33 2.56 23.39 -4.65
N GLY A 34 2.70 24.17 -5.72
CA GLY A 34 3.94 24.89 -6.03
C GLY A 34 5.14 23.98 -6.33
N ILE A 35 4.89 22.77 -6.83
CA ILE A 35 5.91 21.76 -7.11
C ILE A 35 5.86 21.29 -8.56
N SER A 36 6.91 20.61 -9.02
CA SER A 36 7.00 20.16 -10.41
C SER A 36 5.98 19.06 -10.71
N TYR A 37 5.50 19.01 -11.95
CA TYR A 37 4.62 17.93 -12.43
C TYR A 37 5.21 16.53 -12.19
N PRO A 38 6.50 16.26 -12.48
CA PRO A 38 7.13 14.98 -12.13
C PRO A 38 7.00 14.63 -10.64
N THR A 39 7.14 15.61 -9.74
CA THR A 39 7.02 15.39 -8.29
C THR A 39 5.59 14.98 -7.90
N VAL A 40 4.57 15.68 -8.44
CA VAL A 40 3.16 15.32 -8.20
C VAL A 40 2.84 13.93 -8.75
N ARG A 41 3.38 13.58 -9.92
CA ARG A 41 3.20 12.26 -10.52
C ARG A 41 3.73 11.15 -9.64
N ILE A 42 4.96 11.29 -9.12
CA ILE A 42 5.56 10.32 -8.18
C ILE A 42 4.67 10.15 -6.94
N ARG A 43 4.12 11.25 -6.41
CA ARG A 43 3.19 11.20 -5.27
C ARG A 43 1.91 10.44 -5.61
N LEU A 44 1.28 10.73 -6.75
CA LEU A 44 0.10 10.00 -7.22
C LEU A 44 0.40 8.50 -7.40
N ASP A 45 1.52 8.15 -8.03
CA ASP A 45 1.93 6.76 -8.25
C ASP A 45 2.18 6.04 -6.91
N GLY A 46 2.68 6.75 -5.89
CA GLY A 46 2.79 6.23 -4.52
C GLY A 46 1.44 5.89 -3.90
N ILE A 47 0.46 6.78 -4.02
CA ILE A 47 -0.91 6.57 -3.51
C ILE A 47 -1.59 5.41 -4.24
N ILE A 48 -1.47 5.33 -5.58
CA ILE A 48 -2.01 4.22 -6.38
C ILE A 48 -1.44 2.88 -5.91
N ARG A 49 -0.13 2.81 -5.64
CA ARG A 49 0.50 1.58 -5.12
C ARG A 49 -0.07 1.16 -3.76
N LYS A 50 -0.28 2.11 -2.84
CA LYS A 50 -0.91 1.81 -1.54
C LYS A 50 -2.32 1.26 -1.73
N LEU A 51 -3.13 1.91 -2.57
CA LEU A 51 -4.50 1.46 -2.86
C LEU A 51 -4.52 0.03 -3.43
N ASN A 52 -3.67 -0.26 -4.42
CA ASN A 52 -3.59 -1.60 -5.02
C ASN A 52 -3.11 -2.65 -4.01
N ALA A 53 -2.19 -2.32 -3.11
CA ALA A 53 -1.72 -3.25 -2.08
C ALA A 53 -2.83 -3.61 -1.09
N VAL A 54 -3.73 -2.68 -0.78
CA VAL A 54 -4.93 -2.98 0.03
C VAL A 54 -5.87 -3.91 -0.71
N GLU A 55 -6.10 -3.66 -2.00
CA GLU A 55 -6.98 -4.50 -2.82
C GLU A 55 -6.42 -5.93 -2.99
N GLU A 56 -5.11 -6.07 -3.15
CA GLU A 56 -4.45 -7.38 -3.22
C GLU A 56 -4.53 -8.13 -1.87
N ARG A 57 -4.37 -7.43 -0.74
CA ARG A 57 -4.59 -8.01 0.59
C ARG A 57 -6.03 -8.50 0.77
N GLU A 58 -7.03 -7.74 0.31
CA GLU A 58 -8.43 -8.20 0.35
C GLU A 58 -8.68 -9.43 -0.54
N LYS A 59 -7.80 -9.72 -1.51
CA LYS A 59 -7.85 -10.91 -2.39
C LYS A 59 -7.02 -12.09 -1.91
N ASP A 60 -6.17 -11.92 -0.90
CA ASP A 60 -5.33 -13.00 -0.37
C ASP A 60 -6.21 -14.18 0.12
N PRO A 61 -6.09 -15.37 -0.50
CA PRO A 61 -6.86 -16.54 -0.09
C PRO A 61 -6.71 -16.91 1.38
N PHE A 62 -5.55 -16.64 2.00
CA PHE A 62 -5.30 -16.88 3.41
C PHE A 62 -6.12 -15.92 4.28
N LEU A 63 -5.99 -14.61 4.07
CA LEU A 63 -6.75 -13.59 4.82
C LEU A 63 -8.26 -13.80 4.66
N VAL A 64 -8.73 -14.08 3.44
CA VAL A 64 -10.13 -14.40 3.15
C VAL A 64 -10.58 -15.64 3.95
N LYS A 65 -9.74 -16.67 4.06
CA LYS A 65 -10.06 -17.87 4.83
C LYS A 65 -10.13 -17.59 6.33
N VAL A 66 -9.20 -16.82 6.88
CA VAL A 66 -9.19 -16.43 8.31
C VAL A 66 -10.43 -15.62 8.66
N MET A 67 -10.77 -14.61 7.83
CA MET A 67 -11.97 -13.79 8.01
C MET A 67 -13.25 -14.62 7.92
N ARG A 68 -13.29 -15.61 7.03
CA ARG A 68 -14.42 -16.56 6.95
C ARG A 68 -14.53 -17.43 8.20
N LEU A 69 -13.43 -17.95 8.73
CA LEU A 69 -13.44 -18.72 9.98
C LEU A 69 -13.98 -17.89 11.16
N ALA A 70 -13.66 -16.60 11.21
CA ALA A 70 -14.19 -15.68 12.21
C ALA A 70 -15.70 -15.46 12.03
N THR A 71 -16.16 -15.29 10.79
CA THR A 71 -17.58 -15.08 10.46
C THR A 71 -18.42 -16.33 10.72
N ASP A 72 -17.87 -17.51 10.42
CA ASP A 72 -18.50 -18.81 10.66
C ASP A 72 -18.46 -19.19 12.17
N GLY A 73 -17.84 -18.36 13.02
CA GLY A 73 -17.74 -18.57 14.47
C GLY A 73 -16.76 -19.67 14.90
N ALA A 74 -15.96 -20.20 13.97
CA ALA A 74 -14.95 -21.21 14.24
C ALA A 74 -13.77 -20.64 15.06
N ILE A 75 -13.50 -19.34 14.91
CA ILE A 75 -12.57 -18.57 15.74
C ILE A 75 -13.23 -17.26 16.18
N THR A 76 -12.72 -16.66 17.26
CA THR A 76 -13.17 -15.32 17.67
C THR A 76 -12.55 -14.24 16.78
N LEU A 77 -13.23 -13.09 16.66
CA LEU A 77 -12.70 -11.95 15.92
C LEU A 77 -11.35 -11.46 16.48
N SER A 78 -11.13 -11.59 17.79
CA SER A 78 -9.86 -11.24 18.43
C SER A 78 -8.71 -12.13 17.92
N ILE A 79 -8.92 -13.45 17.87
CA ILE A 79 -7.93 -14.41 17.38
C ILE A 79 -7.69 -14.20 15.89
N ALA A 80 -8.75 -13.93 15.12
CA ALA A 80 -8.62 -13.63 13.70
C ALA A 80 -7.72 -12.41 13.46
N ARG A 81 -7.88 -11.33 14.25
CA ARG A 81 -6.99 -10.15 14.17
C ARG A 81 -5.54 -10.49 14.50
N GLU A 82 -5.31 -11.24 15.57
CA GLU A 82 -3.95 -11.64 15.98
C GLU A 82 -3.24 -12.48 14.89
N ILE A 83 -3.95 -13.42 14.27
CA ILE A 83 -3.40 -14.22 13.15
C ILE A 83 -3.06 -13.34 11.95
N ILE A 84 -3.92 -12.37 11.63
CA ILE A 84 -3.70 -11.43 10.51
C ILE A 84 -2.48 -10.55 10.79
N GLU A 85 -2.36 -10.01 12.01
CA GLU A 85 -1.22 -9.16 12.40
C GLU A 85 0.11 -9.91 12.25
N ILE A 86 0.20 -11.16 12.73
CA ILE A 86 1.41 -11.99 12.59
C ILE A 86 1.74 -12.24 11.11
N TYR A 87 0.74 -12.56 10.30
CA TYR A 87 0.93 -12.81 8.87
C TYR A 87 1.46 -11.57 8.14
N GLU A 88 0.92 -10.38 8.45
CA GLU A 88 1.38 -9.12 7.87
C GLU A 88 2.82 -8.77 8.29
N GLU A 89 3.19 -9.02 9.55
CA GLU A 89 4.57 -8.84 10.01
C GLU A 89 5.55 -9.73 9.23
N GLU A 90 5.20 -11.00 8.97
CA GLU A 90 6.04 -11.90 8.19
C GLU A 90 6.22 -11.44 6.72
N GLU A 91 5.16 -10.96 6.07
CA GLU A 91 5.23 -10.45 4.69
C GLU A 91 6.06 -9.16 4.58
N VAL A 92 5.98 -8.27 5.59
CA VAL A 92 6.85 -7.09 5.68
C VAL A 92 8.32 -7.48 5.85
N VAL A 93 8.61 -8.53 6.62
CA VAL A 93 9.98 -9.04 6.80
C VAL A 93 10.52 -9.67 5.52
N LYS A 94 9.73 -10.48 4.79
CA LYS A 94 10.13 -11.10 3.52
C LYS A 94 10.41 -10.05 2.44
N SER A 95 9.51 -9.09 2.24
CA SER A 95 9.67 -8.02 1.24
C SER A 95 10.90 -7.14 1.51
N LYS A 96 11.26 -6.92 2.78
CA LYS A 96 12.47 -6.19 3.16
C LYS A 96 13.76 -7.00 2.95
N ALA A 97 13.71 -8.32 3.18
CA ALA A 97 14.84 -9.22 2.93
C ALA A 97 15.18 -9.34 1.44
N GLU A 98 14.17 -9.41 0.57
CA GLU A 98 14.34 -9.46 -0.89
C GLU A 98 14.91 -8.15 -1.48
N MET A 99 14.66 -7.00 -0.84
CA MET A 99 15.21 -5.71 -1.28
C MET A 99 16.72 -5.57 -0.95
N THR A 100 17.22 -6.25 0.09
CA THR A 100 18.62 -6.17 0.52
C THR A 100 19.58 -7.07 -0.26
N THR A 101 19.09 -8.10 -0.94
CA THR A 101 19.94 -9.04 -1.70
C THR A 101 20.26 -8.56 -3.12
N ASN A 102 19.60 -7.51 -3.62
CA ASN A 102 19.79 -6.98 -4.98
C ASN A 102 20.81 -5.82 -5.08
N SER A 103 21.51 -5.42 -4.01
CA SER A 103 22.49 -4.32 -4.05
C SER A 103 23.97 -4.73 -4.08
N GLU A 104 24.31 -6.03 -4.07
CA GLU A 104 25.72 -6.50 -4.08
C GLU A 104 26.20 -7.11 -5.41
N GLY A 105 25.37 -7.06 -6.46
CA GLY A 105 25.63 -7.71 -7.75
C GLY A 105 26.01 -6.80 -8.91
N ASP A 106 26.76 -5.72 -8.74
CA ASP A 106 27.31 -4.98 -9.90
C ASP A 106 28.64 -4.26 -9.60
N LYS A 107 29.68 -5.04 -9.30
CA LYS A 107 31.08 -4.64 -9.54
C LYS A 107 31.92 -5.89 -9.78
N SER A 108 32.08 -6.28 -11.04
CA SER A 108 33.32 -6.87 -11.59
C SER A 108 33.04 -7.45 -12.98
N LYS A 109 33.48 -6.75 -14.02
CA LYS A 109 34.27 -7.28 -15.15
C LYS A 109 34.38 -6.20 -16.22
N ASP A 110 35.48 -5.47 -16.16
CA ASP A 110 36.16 -4.92 -17.33
C ASP A 110 37.66 -4.89 -16.97
N GLU A 111 38.34 -5.99 -17.28
CA GLU A 111 39.78 -6.07 -17.54
C GLU A 111 39.98 -6.75 -18.89
#